data_AF-K9PAI6-F1
#
_entry.id   AF-K9PAI6-F1
#
_cell.length_a   1.000
_cell.length_b   1.000
_cell.length_c   1.000
_cell.angle_alpha   90.00
_cell.angle_beta   90.00
_cell.angle_gamma   90.00
#
_symmetry.space_group_name_H-M   'P 1'
#
loop_
_entity.id
_entity.type
_entity.pdbx_description
1 polymer ?
#
loop_
_entity_poly.entity_id
_entity_poly.type
_entity_poly.pdbx_seq_one_letter_code
_entity_poly.pdbx_strand_id
1 'polypeptide(L)' 'MATDDRWLPTGHATAALGVSADTLKRYADRDCFLVEGTHFRFGPYKNSARVWNVPACAEALAYRGRLQRKQLAKIA' A
#
# COMPACT_ATOMS: atom_id res chain seq x y z
N MET A 1 -0.49 -2.82 21.18
CA MET A 1 -1.64 -2.16 20.55
C MET A 1 -2.10 -3.07 19.42
N ALA A 2 -3.32 -3.59 19.47
CA ALA A 2 -3.85 -4.39 18.37
C ALA A 2 -4.17 -3.43 17.22
N THR A 3 -3.28 -3.35 16.23
CA THR A 3 -3.60 -2.70 14.96
C THR A 3 -4.68 -3.56 14.33
N ASP A 4 -5.91 -3.06 14.35
CA ASP A 4 -7.03 -3.68 13.64
C ASP A 4 -6.60 -3.91 12.20
N ASP A 5 -6.53 -5.18 11.78
CA ASP A 5 -6.11 -5.58 10.45
C ASP A 5 -7.20 -5.19 9.45
N ARG A 6 -7.21 -3.91 9.09
CA ARG A 6 -8.23 -3.33 8.22
C ARG A 6 -7.92 -3.64 6.77
N TRP A 7 -8.41 -4.80 6.33
CA TRP A 7 -8.37 -5.24 4.94
C TRP A 7 -9.53 -4.65 4.14
N LEU A 8 -9.24 -3.76 3.19
CA LEU A 8 -10.25 -3.08 2.38
C LEU A 8 -10.14 -3.40 0.89
N PRO A 9 -11.26 -3.41 0.15
CA PRO A 9 -11.22 -3.43 -1.31
C PRO A 9 -10.56 -2.16 -1.86
N THR A 10 -10.06 -2.23 -3.09
CA THR A 10 -9.26 -1.16 -3.71
C THR A 10 -9.88 0.24 -3.56
N GLY A 11 -11.17 0.42 -3.87
CA GLY A 11 -11.80 1.75 -3.79
C GLY A 11 -11.82 2.35 -2.37
N HIS A 12 -12.05 1.53 -1.35
CA HIS A 12 -12.01 1.98 0.05
C HIS A 12 -10.58 2.19 0.52
N ALA A 13 -9.64 1.34 0.10
CA ALA A 13 -8.23 1.49 0.42
C ALA A 13 -7.64 2.79 -0.16
N THR A 14 -8.00 3.14 -1.39
CA THR A 14 -7.55 4.38 -2.03
C THR A 14 -8.06 5.63 -1.31
N ALA A 15 -9.33 5.60 -0.88
CA ALA A 15 -9.91 6.69 -0.09
C ALA A 15 -9.22 6.83 1.27
N ALA A 16 -8.90 5.72 1.93
CA ALA A 16 -8.22 5.71 3.24
C ALA A 16 -6.74 6.14 3.16
N LEU A 17 -6.03 5.75 2.09
CA LEU A 17 -4.60 6.00 1.92
C LEU A 17 -4.29 7.32 1.19
N GLY A 18 -5.28 7.95 0.56
CA GLY A 18 -5.08 9.18 -0.23
C GLY A 18 -4.26 8.96 -1.50
N VAL A 19 -4.26 7.75 -2.08
CA VAL A 19 -3.55 7.41 -3.32
C VAL A 19 -4.48 6.80 -4.35
N SER A 20 -4.20 6.98 -5.64
CA SER A 20 -5.01 6.40 -6.71
C SER A 20 -4.89 4.87 -6.76
N ALA A 21 -5.94 4.20 -7.29
CA ALA A 21 -5.94 2.75 -7.48
C ALA A 21 -4.78 2.28 -8.37
N ASP A 22 -4.46 3.06 -9.41
CA ASP A 22 -3.35 2.77 -10.32
C ASP A 22 -2.00 2.87 -9.62
N THR A 23 -1.82 3.84 -8.73
CA THR A 23 -0.60 3.95 -7.92
C THR A 23 -0.44 2.74 -7.02
N LEU A 24 -1.53 2.35 -6.36
CA LEU A 24 -1.55 1.22 -5.44
C LEU A 24 -1.19 -0.09 -6.18
N LYS A 25 -1.83 -0.35 -7.33
CA LYS A 25 -1.55 -1.51 -8.18
C LYS A 25 -0.13 -1.49 -8.75
N ARG A 26 0.34 -0.34 -9.26
CA ARG A 26 1.71 -0.17 -9.76
C ARG A 26 2.75 -0.51 -8.69
N TYR A 27 2.51 -0.10 -7.45
CA TYR A 27 3.40 -0.40 -6.33
C TYR A 27 3.42 -1.88 -5.95
N ALA A 28 2.31 -2.59 -6.14
CA ALA A 28 2.25 -4.04 -5.94
C ALA A 28 2.88 -4.82 -7.11
N ASP A 29 2.48 -4.50 -8.34
CA ASP A 29 2.70 -5.35 -9.50
C ASP A 29 4.02 -5.04 -10.22
N ARG A 30 4.42 -3.77 -10.29
CA ARG A 30 5.58 -3.32 -11.08
C ARG A 30 6.78 -2.98 -10.21
N ASP A 31 6.55 -2.20 -9.16
CA ASP A 31 7.65 -1.70 -8.31
C ASP A 31 8.04 -2.72 -7.23
N CYS A 32 7.28 -3.82 -7.07
CA CYS A 32 7.43 -4.82 -6.01
C CYS A 32 7.58 -4.21 -4.60
N PHE A 33 6.98 -3.03 -4.41
CA PHE A 33 7.11 -2.21 -3.21
C PHE A 33 6.08 -2.61 -2.15
N LEU A 34 4.85 -2.87 -2.58
CA LEU A 34 3.83 -3.49 -1.74
C LEU A 34 3.86 -5.00 -1.99
N VAL A 35 3.93 -5.78 -0.93
CA VAL A 35 4.15 -7.23 -0.96
C VAL A 35 2.87 -8.01 -0.65
N GLU A 36 2.62 -9.07 -1.41
CA GLU A 36 1.49 -9.98 -1.17
C GLU A 36 1.61 -10.68 0.20
N GLY A 37 0.48 -10.88 0.88
CA GLY A 37 0.40 -11.43 2.23
C GLY A 37 0.64 -10.40 3.35
N THR A 38 1.34 -9.31 3.05
CA THR A 38 1.58 -8.22 4.01
C THR A 38 0.71 -6.99 3.72
N HIS A 39 0.82 -6.46 2.51
CA HIS A 39 0.18 -5.20 2.11
C HIS A 39 -1.09 -5.43 1.32
N PHE A 40 -1.15 -6.52 0.56
CA PHE A 40 -2.33 -6.92 -0.18
C PHE A 40 -2.46 -8.44 -0.22
N ARG A 41 -3.66 -8.93 -0.52
CA ARG A 41 -3.90 -10.34 -0.81
C ARG A 41 -5.06 -10.46 -1.80
N PHE A 42 -5.13 -11.59 -2.48
CA PHE A 42 -6.29 -11.96 -3.27
C PHE A 42 -7.27 -12.79 -2.42
N GLY A 43 -8.54 -12.75 -2.81
CA GLY A 43 -9.52 -13.71 -2.29
C GLY A 43 -9.26 -15.13 -2.80
N PRO A 44 -10.04 -16.12 -2.33
CA PRO A 44 -9.78 -17.55 -2.57
C PRO A 44 -9.89 -17.99 -4.04
N TYR A 45 -10.54 -17.20 -4.90
CA TYR A 45 -10.73 -17.51 -6.32
C TYR A 45 -9.76 -16.74 -7.22
N LYS A 46 -9.40 -17.30 -8.38
CA LYS A 46 -8.47 -16.68 -9.36
C LYS A 46 -8.89 -15.28 -9.83
N ASN A 47 -10.19 -15.00 -9.87
CA ASN A 47 -10.77 -13.72 -10.27
C ASN A 47 -11.16 -12.82 -9.07
N SER A 48 -10.75 -13.19 -7.86
CA SER A 48 -11.09 -12.42 -6.66
C SER A 48 -10.47 -11.04 -6.72
N ALA A 49 -11.25 -10.04 -6.31
CA ALA A 49 -10.73 -8.70 -6.15
C ALA A 49 -9.60 -8.68 -5.10
N ARG A 50 -8.60 -7.82 -5.36
CA ARG A 50 -7.51 -7.57 -4.42
C ARG A 50 -8.03 -6.75 -3.24
N VAL A 51 -7.65 -7.18 -2.04
CA VAL A 51 -7.86 -6.43 -0.79
C VAL A 51 -6.52 -5.97 -0.22
N TRP A 52 -6.54 -4.86 0.51
CA TRP A 52 -5.36 -4.13 0.93
C TRP A 52 -5.37 -3.94 2.44
N ASN A 53 -4.25 -4.25 3.09
CA ASN A 53 -4.03 -3.94 4.51
C ASN A 53 -3.70 -2.46 4.61
N VAL A 54 -4.69 -1.66 5.02
CA VAL A 54 -4.55 -0.20 5.05
C VAL A 54 -3.44 0.24 6.02
N PRO A 55 -3.37 -0.26 7.28
CA PRO A 55 -2.25 0.05 8.17
C PRO A 55 -0.88 -0.24 7.55
N ALA A 56 -0.66 -1.45 7.02
CA ALA A 56 0.64 -1.83 6.46
C ALA A 56 1.00 -0.98 5.23
N CYS A 57 0.04 -0.71 4.34
CA CYS A 57 0.24 0.19 3.21
C CYS A 57 0.61 1.61 3.66
N ALA A 58 -0.07 2.15 4.68
CA ALA A 58 0.20 3.49 5.19
C ALA A 58 1.63 3.60 5.75
N GLU A 59 2.08 2.61 6.51
CA GLU A 59 3.44 2.57 7.05
C GLU A 59 4.51 2.54 5.95
N ALA A 60 4.31 1.68 4.94
CA ALA A 60 5.22 1.58 3.80
C ALA A 60 5.30 2.92 3.05
N LEU A 61 4.16 3.51 2.72
CA LEU A 61 4.09 4.80 2.02
C LEU A 61 4.76 5.93 2.82
N ALA A 62 4.50 5.99 4.13
CA ALA A 62 5.13 6.96 5.02
C ALA A 62 6.65 6.77 5.08
N TYR A 63 7.14 5.53 5.13
CA TYR A 63 8.58 5.23 5.07
C TYR A 63 9.21 5.72 3.77
N ARG A 64 8.60 5.42 2.62
CA ARG A 64 9.07 5.89 1.31
C ARG A 64 9.07 7.42 1.19
N GLY A 65 8.04 8.09 1.72
CA GLY A 65 7.97 9.54 1.75
C GLY A 65 9.03 10.18 2.66
N ARG A 66 9.38 9.54 3.78
CA ARG A 66 10.49 9.96 4.64
C ARG A 66 11.84 9.81 3.93
N LEU A 67 12.08 8.69 3.24
CA LEU A 67 13.33 8.47 2.51
C LEU A 67 13.55 9.50 1.40
N GLN A 68 12.52 9.80 0.59
CA GLN A 68 12.62 10.81 -0.47
C GLN A 68 12.94 12.20 0.08
N ARG A 69 12.27 12.63 1.17
CA ARG A 69 12.57 13.91 1.81
C ARG A 69 13.99 13.98 2.36
N LYS A 70 14.48 12.91 2.99
CA LYS A 70 15.86 12.82 3.46
C LYS A 70 16.88 12.87 2.32
N GLN A 71 16.57 12.26 1.17
CA GLN A 71 17.45 12.30 0.01
C GLN A 71 17.54 13.71 -0.59
N LEU A 72 16.39 14.39 -0.73
CA LEU A 72 16.35 15.77 -1.23
C LEU A 72 17.14 16.73 -0.34
N ALA A 73 17.01 16.60 0.99
CA ALA A 73 17.73 17.42 1.96
C ALA A 73 19.25 17.17 2.01
N LYS A 74 19.76 16.10 1.41
CA LYS A 74 21.20 15.81 1.32
C LYS A 74 21.85 16.37 0.05
N ILE A 75 21.04 16.78 -0.93
CA ILE A 75 21.49 17.29 -2.22
C ILE A 75 21.42 18.83 -2.25
N ALA A 76 20.62 19.43 -1.37
CA ALA A 76 20.57 20.87 -1.12
C ALA A 76 21.65 21.30 -0.12
#